data_AF-A0AAP0ZNC3-F1
#
_entry.id   AF-A0AAP0ZNC3-F1
#
_cell.length_a   1.000
_cell.length_b   1.000
_cell.length_c   1.000
_cell.angle_alpha   90.00
_cell.angle_beta   90.00
_cell.angle_gamma   90.00
#
_symmetry.space_group_name_H-M   'P 1'
#
loop_
_entity.id
_entity.type
_entity.pdbx_description
1 polymer ?
#
loop_
_entity_poly.entity_id
_entity_poly.type
_entity_poly.pdbx_seq_one_letter_code
_entity_poly.pdbx_strand_id
1 'polypeptide(L)'
;MGRPPKIQAEHEAMLVQIVESDPTATIEEVRLELSRRCNVKVHDRTLASTLKRLGIERMPSHEVVTIEKAETDVPRYGYTDAHRRQTPDARRQNRLTPAA
;
A
#
# COMPACT_ATOMS: atom_id res chain seq x y z
N MET A 1 1.45 -39.23 -9.90
CA MET A 1 2.42 -38.79 -10.93
C MET A 1 2.00 -37.41 -11.42
N GLY A 2 2.57 -36.35 -10.85
CA GLY A 2 2.18 -34.97 -11.14
C GLY A 2 3.04 -34.37 -12.26
N ARG A 3 2.44 -33.49 -13.07
CA ARG A 3 3.15 -32.72 -14.11
C ARG A 3 4.34 -31.98 -13.47
N PRO A 4 5.55 -32.03 -14.07
CA PRO A 4 6.68 -31.28 -13.55
C PRO A 4 6.32 -29.79 -13.44
N PRO A 5 6.65 -29.13 -12.31
CA PRO A 5 6.34 -27.73 -12.11
C PRO A 5 7.05 -26.91 -13.19
N LYS A 6 6.35 -25.88 -13.69
CA LYS A 6 6.87 -24.99 -14.73
C LYS A 6 8.06 -24.14 -14.23
N ILE A 7 8.16 -23.99 -12.92
CA ILE A 7 9.29 -23.38 -12.23
C ILE A 7 10.21 -24.51 -11.77
N GLN A 8 11.46 -24.44 -12.19
CA GLN A 8 12.51 -25.38 -11.84
C GLN A 8 13.44 -24.71 -10.82
N ALA A 9 14.31 -25.46 -10.16
CA ALA A 9 15.22 -24.93 -9.13
C ALA A 9 16.08 -23.75 -9.63
N GLU A 10 16.48 -23.77 -10.90
CA GLU A 10 17.20 -22.66 -11.55
C GLU A 10 16.40 -21.36 -11.57
N HIS A 11 15.10 -21.45 -11.85
CA HIS A 11 14.18 -20.31 -11.84
C HIS A 11 13.92 -19.81 -10.41
N GLU A 12 13.95 -20.70 -9.42
CA GLU A 12 13.82 -20.33 -8.01
C GLU A 12 15.00 -19.49 -7.53
N ALA A 13 16.23 -19.88 -7.88
CA ALA A 13 17.43 -19.10 -7.55
C ALA A 13 17.39 -17.69 -8.17
N MET A 14 16.93 -17.59 -9.43
CA MET A 14 16.75 -16.30 -10.10
C MET A 14 15.66 -15.44 -9.45
N LEU A 15 14.58 -16.06 -8.98
CA LEU A 15 13.53 -15.36 -8.24
C LEU A 15 14.05 -14.75 -6.94
N VAL A 16 14.86 -15.49 -6.19
CA VAL A 16 15.50 -14.97 -4.97
C VAL A 16 16.37 -13.76 -5.30
N GLN A 17 17.23 -13.85 -6.32
CA GLN A 17 18.08 -12.72 -6.72
C GLN A 17 17.28 -11.48 -7.16
N ILE A 18 16.17 -11.66 -7.88
CA ILE A 18 15.30 -10.55 -8.29
C ILE A 18 14.71 -9.85 -7.04
N VAL A 19 14.19 -10.63 -6.09
CA VAL A 19 13.60 -10.09 -4.85
C VAL A 19 14.66 -9.48 -3.94
N GLU A 20 15.86 -10.05 -3.85
CA GLU A 20 16.97 -9.46 -3.08
C GLU A 20 17.47 -8.15 -3.69
N SER A 21 17.41 -8.01 -5.02
CA SER A 21 17.81 -6.78 -5.72
C SER A 21 16.80 -5.65 -5.50
N ASP A 22 15.51 -5.97 -5.46
CA ASP A 22 14.42 -5.02 -5.15
C ASP A 22 13.35 -5.70 -4.27
N PRO A 23 13.46 -5.59 -2.95
CA PRO A 23 12.51 -6.22 -2.03
C PRO A 23 11.15 -5.51 -1.99
N THR A 24 11.04 -4.32 -2.59
CA THR A 24 9.80 -3.55 -2.65
C THR A 24 8.98 -3.82 -3.91
N ALA A 25 9.58 -4.55 -4.87
CA ALA A 25 8.94 -4.91 -6.12
C ALA A 25 7.59 -5.61 -5.92
N THR A 26 6.64 -5.26 -6.77
CA THR A 26 5.34 -5.91 -6.85
C THR A 26 5.44 -7.29 -7.50
N ILE A 27 4.45 -8.16 -7.25
CA ILE A 27 4.39 -9.49 -7.86
C ILE A 27 4.40 -9.40 -9.40
N GLU A 28 3.79 -8.36 -9.97
CA GLU A 28 3.79 -8.14 -11.42
C GLU A 28 5.17 -7.77 -11.97
N GLU A 29 5.92 -6.93 -11.25
CA GLU A 29 7.28 -6.54 -11.60
C GLU A 29 8.23 -7.73 -11.49
N VAL A 30 8.15 -8.51 -10.40
CA VAL A 30 8.93 -9.75 -10.22
C VAL A 30 8.61 -10.75 -11.34
N ARG A 31 7.34 -10.89 -11.72
CA ARG A 31 6.93 -11.74 -12.85
C ARG A 31 7.53 -11.25 -14.18
N LEU A 32 7.47 -9.95 -14.43
CA LEU A 32 8.00 -9.35 -15.66
C LEU A 32 9.50 -9.56 -15.75
N GLU A 33 10.23 -9.33 -14.65
CA GLU A 33 11.68 -9.55 -14.61
C GLU A 33 12.06 -11.03 -14.74
N LEU A 34 11.31 -11.95 -14.12
CA LEU A 34 11.52 -13.38 -14.34
C LEU A 34 11.31 -13.76 -15.81
N SER A 35 10.27 -13.21 -16.45
CA SER A 35 10.02 -13.44 -17.87
C SER A 35 11.10 -12.82 -18.75
N ARG A 36 11.69 -11.69 -18.37
CA ARG A 36 12.80 -11.05 -19.11
C ARG A 36 14.08 -11.87 -18.99
N ARG A 37 14.42 -12.36 -17.80
CA ARG A 37 15.69 -13.07 -17.54
C ARG A 37 15.66 -14.54 -17.93
N CYS A 38 14.55 -15.23 -17.67
CA CYS A 38 14.44 -16.69 -17.86
C CYS A 38 13.48 -17.09 -19.00
N ASN A 39 12.80 -16.13 -19.64
CA ASN A 39 11.80 -16.39 -20.69
C ASN A 39 10.64 -17.31 -20.24
N VAL A 40 10.35 -17.36 -18.94
CA VAL A 40 9.29 -18.19 -18.37
C VAL A 40 8.06 -17.34 -18.05
N LYS A 41 6.93 -17.70 -18.67
CA LYS A 41 5.61 -17.12 -18.34
C LYS A 41 4.92 -17.93 -17.25
N VAL A 42 4.79 -17.33 -16.06
CA VAL A 42 4.07 -17.88 -14.91
C VAL A 42 2.92 -16.98 -14.49
N HIS A 43 1.86 -17.57 -13.92
CA HIS A 43 0.78 -16.81 -13.30
C HIS A 43 1.18 -16.30 -11.92
N ASP A 44 0.57 -15.19 -11.50
CA ASP A 44 0.85 -14.53 -10.21
C ASP A 44 0.64 -15.47 -9.03
N ARG A 45 -0.39 -16.34 -9.11
CA ARG A 45 -0.65 -17.34 -8.08
C ARG A 45 0.48 -18.37 -7.94
N THR A 46 1.05 -18.82 -9.05
CA THR A 46 2.18 -19.76 -9.06
C THR A 46 3.45 -19.09 -8.54
N LEU A 47 3.65 -17.83 -8.89
CA LEU A 47 4.76 -17.02 -8.40
C LEU A 47 4.66 -16.81 -6.89
N ALA A 48 3.51 -16.35 -6.39
CA ALA A 48 3.26 -16.15 -4.97
C ALA A 48 3.41 -17.46 -4.16
N SER A 49 2.90 -18.59 -4.67
CA SER A 49 3.07 -19.88 -3.99
C SER A 49 4.53 -20.33 -3.93
N THR A 50 5.32 -19.98 -4.95
CA THR A 50 6.75 -20.32 -5.00
C THR A 50 7.56 -19.45 -4.06
N LEU A 51 7.33 -18.13 -4.06
CA LEU A 51 7.96 -17.21 -3.11
C LEU A 51 7.67 -17.62 -1.67
N LYS A 52 6.41 -17.97 -1.36
CA LYS A 52 6.04 -18.49 -0.05
C LYS A 52 6.79 -19.79 0.32
N ARG A 53 6.95 -20.71 -0.63
CA ARG A 53 7.74 -21.95 -0.42
C ARG A 53 9.22 -21.65 -0.15
N LEU A 54 9.76 -20.58 -0.75
CA LEU A 54 11.11 -20.10 -0.51
C LEU A 54 11.24 -19.28 0.79
N GLY A 55 10.17 -19.14 1.57
CA GLY A 55 10.17 -18.35 2.81
C GLY A 55 10.07 -16.83 2.59
N ILE A 56 9.80 -16.40 1.35
CA ILE A 56 9.64 -15.00 1.00
C ILE A 56 8.16 -14.64 1.12
N GLU A 57 7.84 -13.88 2.17
CA GLU A 57 6.48 -13.37 2.42
C GLU A 57 6.46 -11.84 2.41
N ARG A 58 5.42 -11.25 1.81
CA ARG A 58 5.19 -9.81 1.90
C ARG A 58 4.63 -9.50 3.28
N MET A 59 5.34 -8.66 4.03
CA MET A 59 4.83 -8.09 5.25
C MET A 59 4.13 -6.74 4.95
N PRO A 60 2.94 -6.50 5.50
CA PRO A 60 2.26 -5.23 5.31
C PRO A 60 3.00 -4.11 6.07
N SER A 61 3.03 -2.90 5.49
CA SER A 61 3.86 -1.79 5.98
C SER A 61 3.57 -1.35 7.42
N HIS A 62 2.38 -1.63 7.95
CA HIS A 62 2.02 -1.32 9.35
C HIS A 62 2.63 -2.27 10.37
N GLU A 63 3.14 -3.43 9.96
CA GLU A 63 3.82 -4.39 10.84
C GLU A 63 5.34 -4.17 10.87
N VAL A 64 5.92 -3.52 9.85
CA VAL A 64 7.38 -3.40 9.67
C VAL A 64 7.90 -1.99 9.95
N VAL A 65 7.06 -0.96 9.84
CA VAL A 65 7.50 0.44 9.99
C VAL A 65 6.84 1.06 11.21
N THR A 66 7.62 1.34 12.25
CA THR A 66 7.27 2.39 13.22
C THR A 66 7.36 3.70 12.45
N ILE A 67 6.23 4.13 11.87
CA ILE A 67 6.10 5.46 11.29
C ILE A 67 6.10 6.41 12.49
N GLU A 68 7.27 6.95 12.84
CA GLU A 68 7.33 8.14 13.68
C GLU A 68 6.64 9.26 12.91
N LYS A 69 5.35 9.39 13.18
CA LYS A 69 4.52 10.47 12.69
C LYS A 69 5.09 11.71 13.36
N ALA A 70 6.02 12.39 12.70
CA ALA A 70 6.46 13.71 13.11
C ALA A 70 5.19 14.52 13.36
N GLU A 71 5.03 14.99 14.60
CA GLU A 71 3.87 15.76 15.01
C GLU A 71 3.73 16.92 14.04
N THR A 72 2.80 16.79 13.09
CA THR A 72 2.40 17.91 12.26
C THR A 72 1.47 18.72 13.13
N ASP A 73 2.04 19.44 14.10
CA ASP A 73 1.36 20.45 14.90
C ASP A 73 1.19 21.74 14.08
N VAL A 74 0.65 21.58 12.88
CA VAL A 74 0.21 22.71 12.08
C VAL A 74 -1.31 22.55 11.92
N PRO A 75 -2.11 23.31 12.68
CA PRO A 75 -3.55 23.24 12.53
C PRO A 75 -3.91 23.59 11.08
N ARG A 76 -4.60 22.65 10.43
CA ARG A 76 -5.17 22.87 9.09
C ARG A 76 -6.05 24.11 9.15
N TYR A 77 -5.85 25.02 8.20
CA TYR A 77 -6.56 26.29 8.08
C TYR A 77 -8.06 26.16 8.40
N GLY A 78 -8.54 26.93 9.39
CA GLY A 78 -9.96 27.01 9.75
C GLY A 78 -10.23 27.25 11.23
N TYR A 79 -11.21 28.13 11.49
CA TYR A 79 -11.94 28.38 12.74
C TYR A 79 -11.31 27.85 14.05
N THR A 80 -10.39 28.62 14.62
CA THR A 80 -9.85 28.39 15.97
C THR A 80 -10.79 28.96 17.05
N ASP A 81 -10.60 28.61 18.32
CA ASP A 81 -11.43 29.08 19.45
C ASP A 81 -11.52 30.61 19.56
N ALA A 82 -10.55 31.35 19.02
CA ALA A 82 -10.60 32.82 18.90
C ALA A 82 -11.72 33.32 17.97
N HIS A 83 -12.20 32.49 17.05
CA HIS A 83 -13.34 32.77 16.16
C HIS A 83 -14.68 32.28 16.73
N ARG A 84 -14.68 31.62 17.89
CA ARG A 84 -15.89 31.19 18.58
C ARG A 84 -16.65 32.42 19.09
N ARG A 85 -17.72 32.80 18.40
CA ARG A 85 -18.63 33.85 18.86
C ARG A 85 -19.25 33.42 20.20
N GLN A 86 -18.89 34.09 21.29
CA GLN A 86 -19.66 34.01 22.53
C GLN A 86 -21.03 34.62 22.26
N THR A 87 -22.09 33.82 22.35
CA THR A 87 -23.47 34.31 22.31
C THR A 87 -23.81 34.98 23.63
N PRO A 88 -24.21 36.27 23.66
CA PRO A 88 -25.31 36.66 24.51
C PRO A 88 -26.61 36.31 23.76
N ASP A 89 -27.47 35.54 24.44
CA ASP A 89 -28.89 35.37 24.14
C ASP A 89 -29.25 34.86 22.72
N ALA A 90 -29.32 33.54 22.58
CA ALA A 90 -29.96 32.90 21.43
C ALA A 90 -31.49 33.07 21.50
N ARG A 91 -32.00 34.26 21.19
CA ARG A 91 -33.36 34.44 20.67
C ARG A 91 -33.30 34.75 19.18
N ARG A 92 -33.03 33.72 18.38
CA ARG A 92 -33.22 33.78 16.93
C ARG A 92 -34.72 33.96 16.63
N GLN A 93 -35.13 35.18 16.34
CA GLN A 93 -36.37 35.45 15.62
C GLN A 93 -36.08 35.37 14.13
N ASN A 94 -36.43 34.22 13.54
CA ASN A 94 -36.31 33.98 12.11
C ASN A 94 -37.34 34.84 11.34
N ARG A 95 -36.87 35.73 10.46
CA ARG A 95 -37.67 36.23 9.34
C ARG A 95 -36.89 36.06 8.04
N LEU A 96 -37.40 35.19 7.17
CA LEU A 96 -37.00 35.06 5.78
C LEU A 96 -37.50 36.29 5.02
N THR A 97 -36.61 37.03 4.36
CA THR A 97 -36.95 38.09 3.41
C THR A 97 -37.35 37.44 2.08
N PRO A 98 -38.53 37.72 1.51
CA PRO A 98 -38.80 37.34 0.12
C PRO A 98 -38.00 38.27 -0.81
N ALA A 99 -37.33 37.67 -1.79
CA ALA A 99 -36.65 38.38 -2.87
C ALA A 99 -37.67 39.13 -3.74
N ALA A 100 -37.31 40.34 -4.15
CA ALA A 100 -38.07 41.17 -5.10
C ALA A 100 -37.70 40.85 -6.55
#